data_AF-A0A8T4S7L1-F1
#
_entry.id   AF-A0A8T4S7L1-F1
#
_cell.length_a   1.000
_cell.length_b   1.000
_cell.length_c   1.000
_cell.angle_alpha   90.00
_cell.angle_beta   90.00
_cell.angle_gamma   90.00
#
_symmetry.space_group_name_H-M   'P 1'
#
loop_
_entity.id
_entity.type
_entity.pdbx_description
1 polymer ?
#
loop_
_entity_poly.entity_id
_entity_poly.type
_entity_poly.pdbx_seq_one_letter_code
_entity_poly.pdbx_strand_id
1 'polypeptide(L)'
;MTSVEEHIRKIQEHLEGLNESIERGIEKRPATIAFHCSACSLQLLELYFHAARKIDMGKTLNHEWFKRPTKEQRKEPIAKRHLKIDIPEKSIIYELLYEIEEERGSLMYSKPTEGQTKKVIVAFNKFKGIIGRLLRNEGIEI
;
A
#
# COMPACT_ATOMS: atom_id res chain seq x y z
N MET A 1 -8.63 -13.02 12.76
CA MET A 1 -8.62 -13.39 11.33
C MET A 1 -9.37 -12.29 10.59
N THR A 2 -8.76 -11.66 9.60
CA THR A 2 -9.42 -10.60 8.81
C THR A 2 -10.20 -11.26 7.68
N SER A 3 -11.52 -11.07 7.64
CA SER A 3 -12.37 -11.57 6.56
C SER A 3 -12.27 -10.67 5.34
N VAL A 4 -12.76 -11.13 4.17
CA VAL A 4 -12.89 -10.31 2.96
C VAL A 4 -13.69 -9.03 3.24
N GLU A 5 -14.82 -9.17 3.94
CA GLU A 5 -15.68 -8.04 4.33
C GLU A 5 -14.93 -7.03 5.22
N GLU A 6 -14.13 -7.52 6.17
CA GLU A 6 -13.35 -6.66 7.05
C GLU A 6 -12.24 -5.92 6.29
N HIS A 7 -11.61 -6.55 5.30
CA HIS A 7 -10.68 -5.85 4.41
C HIS A 7 -11.39 -4.75 3.62
N ILE A 8 -12.55 -5.05 3.02
CA ILE A 8 -13.33 -4.06 2.24
C ILE A 8 -13.72 -2.87 3.13
N ARG A 9 -14.21 -3.14 4.34
CA ARG A 9 -14.55 -2.10 5.33
C ARG A 9 -13.36 -1.18 5.62
N LYS A 10 -12.19 -1.76 5.94
CA LYS A 10 -10.96 -0.99 6.20
C LYS A 10 -10.47 -0.22 4.97
N ILE A 11 -10.60 -0.80 3.78
CA ILE A 11 -10.25 -0.12 2.52
C ILE A 11 -11.12 1.13 2.35
N GLN A 12 -12.42 1.01 2.57
CA GLN A 12 -13.37 2.14 2.49
C GLN A 12 -13.03 3.22 3.53
N GLU A 13 -12.82 2.85 4.79
CA GLU A 13 -12.40 3.78 5.86
C GLU A 13 -11.10 4.52 5.49
N HIS A 14 -10.13 3.80 4.91
CA HIS A 14 -8.89 4.43 4.52
C HIS A 14 -9.06 5.38 3.34
N LEU A 15 -9.89 5.04 2.35
CA LEU A 15 -10.18 5.88 1.19
C LEU A 15 -10.95 7.14 1.59
N GLU A 16 -11.91 7.03 2.50
CA GLU A 16 -12.65 8.16 3.07
C GLU A 16 -11.70 9.12 3.78
N GLY A 17 -10.89 8.62 4.73
CA GLY A 17 -9.93 9.45 5.45
C GLY A 17 -8.85 10.08 4.56
N LEU A 18 -8.46 9.39 3.48
CA LEU A 18 -7.58 9.94 2.45
C LEU A 18 -8.24 11.11 1.71
N ASN A 19 -9.48 10.92 1.25
CA ASN A 19 -10.23 11.95 0.51
C ASN A 19 -10.45 13.20 1.37
N GLU A 20 -10.91 13.04 2.61
CA GLU A 20 -11.07 14.16 3.55
C GLU A 20 -9.75 14.92 3.76
N SER A 21 -8.63 14.20 3.83
CA SER A 21 -7.31 14.80 4.02
C SER A 21 -6.85 15.59 2.79
N ILE A 22 -7.15 15.08 1.59
CA ILE A 22 -6.85 15.76 0.33
C ILE A 22 -7.71 17.02 0.20
N GLU A 23 -9.01 16.95 0.48
CA GLU A 23 -9.94 18.09 0.42
C GLU A 23 -9.54 19.23 1.36
N ARG A 24 -8.98 18.89 2.53
CA ARG A 24 -8.47 19.89 3.49
C ARG A 24 -7.18 20.57 3.03
N GLY A 25 -6.46 19.99 2.08
CA GLY A 25 -5.16 20.44 1.59
C GLY A 25 -4.05 19.45 1.94
N ILE A 26 -3.32 18.98 0.93
CA ILE A 26 -2.28 17.94 1.05
C ILE A 26 -1.07 18.39 1.87
N GLU A 27 -0.83 19.70 1.92
CA GLU A 27 0.20 20.36 2.72
C GLU A 27 -0.17 20.41 4.21
N LYS A 28 -1.47 20.35 4.54
CA LYS A 28 -1.96 20.41 5.92
C LYS A 28 -2.05 19.05 6.59
N ARG A 29 -2.19 17.97 5.80
CA ARG A 29 -2.37 16.60 6.29
C ARG A 29 -1.38 15.57 5.70
N PRO A 30 -0.09 15.90 5.49
CA PRO A 30 0.87 15.01 4.81
C PRO A 30 1.06 13.67 5.53
N ALA A 31 1.17 13.67 6.86
CA ALA A 31 1.31 12.46 7.66
C ALA A 31 0.08 11.55 7.57
N THR A 32 -1.12 12.14 7.62
CA THR A 32 -2.39 11.41 7.49
C THR A 32 -2.52 10.79 6.10
N ILE A 33 -2.23 11.55 5.05
CA ILE A 33 -2.22 11.05 3.66
C ILE A 33 -1.24 9.87 3.53
N ALA A 34 -0.01 10.02 4.02
CA ALA A 34 0.99 8.96 3.98
C ALA A 34 0.53 7.68 4.71
N PHE A 35 -0.08 7.85 5.90
CA PHE A 35 -0.64 6.74 6.66
C PHE A 35 -1.74 6.02 5.87
N HIS A 36 -2.73 6.74 5.34
CA HIS A 36 -3.83 6.13 4.60
C HIS A 36 -3.35 5.45 3.31
N CYS A 37 -2.46 6.07 2.54
CA CYS A 37 -1.88 5.45 1.33
C CYS A 37 -1.16 4.14 1.65
N SER A 38 -0.31 4.13 2.68
CA SER A 38 0.42 2.92 3.13
C SER A 38 -0.51 1.82 3.63
N ALA A 39 -1.38 2.14 4.61
CA ALA A 39 -2.25 1.16 5.22
C ALA A 39 -3.28 0.59 4.23
N CYS A 40 -3.87 1.45 3.39
CA CYS A 40 -4.79 1.00 2.34
C CYS A 40 -4.09 0.11 1.31
N SER A 41 -2.84 0.41 0.95
CA SER A 41 -2.09 -0.43 0.02
C SER A 41 -1.88 -1.85 0.54
N LEU A 42 -1.61 -1.99 1.85
CA LEU A 42 -1.54 -3.31 2.47
C LEU A 42 -2.88 -4.03 2.48
N GLN A 43 -3.96 -3.34 2.87
CA GLN A 43 -5.29 -3.97 2.89
C GLN A 43 -5.72 -4.46 1.50
N LEU A 44 -5.45 -3.67 0.46
CA LEU A 44 -5.69 -4.04 -0.94
C LEU A 44 -4.86 -5.27 -1.35
N LEU A 45 -3.57 -5.30 -1.00
CA LEU A 45 -2.69 -6.42 -1.36
C LEU A 45 -3.03 -7.70 -0.60
N GLU A 46 -3.33 -7.59 0.69
CA GLU A 46 -3.79 -8.68 1.54
C GLU A 46 -5.06 -9.30 0.98
N LEU A 47 -6.07 -8.45 0.69
CA LEU A 47 -7.32 -8.89 0.10
C LEU A 47 -7.08 -9.64 -1.22
N TYR A 48 -6.23 -9.11 -2.09
CA TYR A 48 -5.88 -9.79 -3.34
C TYR A 48 -5.19 -11.14 -3.10
N PHE A 49 -4.23 -11.21 -2.17
CA PHE A 49 -3.53 -12.46 -1.89
C PHE A 49 -4.44 -13.52 -1.28
N HIS A 50 -5.40 -13.12 -0.45
CA HIS A 50 -6.42 -14.02 0.06
C HIS A 50 -7.36 -14.50 -1.06
N ALA A 51 -7.86 -13.59 -1.88
CA ALA A 51 -8.77 -13.90 -2.99
C ALA A 51 -8.15 -14.87 -4.01
N ALA A 52 -6.91 -14.57 -4.43
CA ALA A 52 -6.14 -15.39 -5.35
C ALA A 52 -5.48 -16.63 -4.69
N ARG A 53 -5.86 -16.94 -3.44
CA ARG A 53 -5.38 -18.10 -2.65
C ARG A 53 -3.85 -18.21 -2.58
N LYS A 54 -3.17 -17.07 -2.52
CA LYS A 54 -1.71 -16.96 -2.42
C LYS A 54 -1.20 -17.01 -0.99
N ILE A 55 -2.05 -16.65 -0.03
CA ILE A 55 -1.79 -16.77 1.41
C ILE A 55 -3.07 -17.20 2.14
N ASP A 56 -2.92 -17.88 3.28
CA ASP A 56 -4.04 -18.29 4.12
C ASP A 56 -4.80 -17.09 4.70
N MET A 57 -6.11 -17.24 4.85
CA MET A 57 -6.96 -16.27 5.54
C MET A 57 -6.41 -15.98 6.95
N GLY A 58 -6.18 -14.70 7.25
CA GLY A 58 -5.61 -14.26 8.52
C GLY A 58 -4.11 -14.06 8.55
N LYS A 59 -3.37 -14.44 7.50
CA LYS A 59 -1.98 -14.00 7.32
C LYS A 59 -1.95 -12.54 6.89
N THR A 60 -1.29 -11.70 7.67
CA THR A 60 -1.13 -10.27 7.37
C THR A 60 0.24 -9.98 6.76
N LEU A 61 0.32 -8.90 6.00
CA LEU A 61 1.53 -8.33 5.45
C LEU A 61 2.06 -7.26 6.40
N ASN A 62 3.38 -7.21 6.53
CA ASN A 62 4.03 -6.15 7.30
C ASN A 62 4.53 -5.05 6.34
N HIS A 63 4.15 -3.81 6.58
CA HIS A 63 4.54 -2.66 5.74
C HIS A 63 6.06 -2.49 5.69
N GLU A 64 6.77 -2.84 6.77
CA GLU A 64 8.24 -2.82 6.84
C GLU A 64 8.90 -3.72 5.79
N TRP A 65 8.19 -4.73 5.27
CA TRP A 65 8.70 -5.58 4.19
C TRP A 65 8.87 -4.82 2.88
N PHE A 66 8.13 -3.72 2.73
CA PHE A 66 8.13 -2.84 1.58
C PHE A 66 8.96 -1.58 1.82
N LYS A 67 9.92 -1.60 2.76
CA LYS A 67 10.99 -0.60 2.77
C LYS A 67 12.15 -1.05 1.88
N ARG A 68 12.69 -0.12 1.09
CA ARG A 68 13.91 -0.43 0.33
C ARG A 68 15.08 -0.66 1.29
N PRO A 69 15.89 -1.69 1.06
CA PRO A 69 17.15 -1.83 1.77
C PRO A 69 18.05 -0.64 1.43
N THR A 70 18.76 -0.12 2.43
CA THR A 70 19.72 0.96 2.18
C THR A 70 20.85 0.47 1.29
N LYS A 71 21.53 1.37 0.58
CA LYS A 71 22.63 1.01 -0.34
C LYS A 71 23.74 0.21 0.36
N GLU A 72 23.96 0.44 1.65
CA GLU A 72 24.94 -0.30 2.45
C GLU A 72 24.50 -1.75 2.74
N GLN A 73 23.19 -2.02 2.78
CA GLN A 73 22.68 -3.31 3.22
C GLN A 73 22.88 -4.43 2.19
N ARG A 74 23.15 -4.14 0.90
CA ARG A 74 23.39 -5.11 -0.21
C ARG A 74 22.52 -6.38 -0.13
N LYS A 75 21.29 -6.24 0.34
CA LYS A 75 20.35 -7.33 0.62
C LYS A 75 19.18 -7.17 -0.31
N GLU A 76 18.65 -8.28 -0.81
CA GLU A 76 17.35 -8.26 -1.48
C GLU A 76 16.28 -7.66 -0.55
N PRO A 77 15.30 -6.91 -1.09
CA PRO A 77 14.18 -6.41 -0.32
C PRO A 77 13.49 -7.50 0.51
N ILE A 78 13.08 -7.15 1.72
CA ILE A 78 12.49 -8.08 2.69
C ILE A 78 11.26 -8.77 2.09
N ALA A 79 10.41 -8.03 1.37
CA ALA A 79 9.27 -8.58 0.64
C ALA A 79 9.66 -9.75 -0.28
N LYS A 80 10.79 -9.71 -1.01
CA LYS A 80 11.19 -10.82 -1.90
C LYS A 80 11.53 -12.11 -1.13
N ARG A 81 11.95 -11.99 0.12
CA ARG A 81 12.29 -13.14 0.99
C ARG A 81 11.05 -13.76 1.63
N HIS A 82 10.13 -12.92 2.09
CA HIS A 82 8.92 -13.34 2.79
C HIS A 82 7.75 -13.67 1.85
N LEU A 83 7.72 -13.08 0.65
CA LEU A 83 6.67 -13.23 -0.34
C LEU A 83 7.22 -13.91 -1.61
N LYS A 84 7.45 -15.22 -1.48
CA LYS A 84 7.73 -16.13 -2.61
C LYS A 84 6.45 -16.48 -3.38
N ILE A 85 5.65 -15.46 -3.66
CA ILE A 85 4.36 -15.57 -4.34
C ILE A 85 4.54 -15.05 -5.76
N ASP A 86 4.05 -15.80 -6.75
CA ASP A 86 3.97 -15.33 -8.12
C ASP A 86 2.60 -14.70 -8.40
N ILE A 87 2.64 -13.45 -8.86
CA ILE A 87 1.47 -12.61 -9.16
C ILE A 87 1.74 -11.79 -10.43
N PRO A 88 0.69 -11.45 -11.20
CA PRO A 88 0.82 -10.52 -12.31
C PRO A 88 1.41 -9.18 -11.85
N GLU A 89 2.26 -8.58 -12.68
CA GLU A 89 2.81 -7.23 -12.45
C GLU A 89 3.57 -7.06 -11.12
N LYS A 90 4.06 -8.17 -10.53
CA LYS A 90 4.74 -8.19 -9.22
C LYS A 90 5.80 -7.11 -9.06
N SER A 91 6.65 -6.92 -10.09
CA SER A 91 7.73 -5.93 -10.06
C SER A 91 7.19 -4.50 -9.91
N ILE A 92 6.15 -4.16 -10.67
CA ILE A 92 5.52 -2.82 -10.65
C ILE A 92 4.80 -2.61 -9.32
N ILE A 93 4.04 -3.62 -8.85
CA ILE A 93 3.33 -3.56 -7.56
C ILE A 93 4.32 -3.31 -6.42
N TYR A 94 5.44 -4.04 -6.38
CA TYR A 94 6.43 -3.89 -5.32
C TYR A 94 7.16 -2.55 -5.41
N GLU A 95 7.47 -2.09 -6.61
CA GLU A 95 8.10 -0.79 -6.82
C GLU A 95 7.21 0.35 -6.31
N LEU A 96 5.90 0.32 -6.59
CA LEU A 96 4.95 1.31 -6.07
C LEU A 96 4.84 1.25 -4.54
N LEU A 97 4.84 0.05 -3.95
CA LEU A 97 4.85 -0.09 -2.48
C LEU A 97 6.14 0.45 -1.86
N TYR A 98 7.30 0.22 -2.50
CA TYR A 98 8.56 0.81 -2.08
C TYR A 98 8.51 2.34 -2.12
N GLU A 99 7.98 2.93 -3.19
CA GLU A 99 7.81 4.39 -3.29
C GLU A 99 6.91 4.96 -2.20
N ILE A 100 5.81 4.26 -1.88
CA ILE A 100 4.88 4.69 -0.81
C ILE A 100 5.56 4.65 0.56
N GLU A 101 6.24 3.55 0.90
CA GLU A 101 6.87 3.39 2.21
C GLU A 101 8.12 4.24 2.41
N GLU A 102 8.89 4.52 1.35
CA GLU A 102 10.05 5.42 1.40
C GLU A 102 9.63 6.83 1.83
N GLU A 103 8.58 7.37 1.21
CA GLU A 103 8.11 8.71 1.54
C GLU A 103 7.38 8.74 2.89
N ARG A 104 6.66 7.66 3.25
CA ARG A 104 5.88 7.55 4.50
C ARG A 104 6.69 7.94 5.73
N GLY A 105 7.91 7.42 5.86
CA GLY A 105 8.75 7.72 7.02
C GLY A 105 9.05 9.21 7.16
N SER A 106 9.41 9.86 6.05
CA SER A 106 9.70 11.30 6.05
C SER A 106 8.45 12.15 6.26
N LEU A 107 7.32 11.78 5.66
CA LEU A 107 6.06 12.51 5.77
C LEU A 107 5.45 12.44 7.17
N MET A 108 5.73 11.37 7.93
CA MET A 108 5.24 11.18 9.29
C MET A 108 6.14 11.77 10.37
N TYR A 109 7.47 11.69 10.21
CA TYR A 109 8.42 11.95 11.29
C TYR A 109 9.42 13.09 11.00
N SER A 110 9.41 13.67 9.81
CA SER A 110 10.31 14.77 9.41
C SER A 110 9.51 15.98 8.91
N LYS A 111 10.20 17.00 8.37
CA LYS A 111 9.54 18.16 7.76
C LYS A 111 9.01 17.76 6.36
N PRO A 112 7.70 17.58 6.18
CA PRO A 112 7.14 17.12 4.92
C PRO A 112 7.21 18.23 3.86
N THR A 113 7.34 17.83 2.60
CA THR A 113 7.17 18.73 1.46
C THR A 113 5.94 18.32 0.64
N GLU A 114 5.29 19.30 0.03
CA GLU A 114 4.10 19.06 -0.81
C GLU A 114 4.41 18.10 -1.97
N GLY A 115 5.62 18.20 -2.55
CA GLY A 115 6.09 17.31 -3.61
C GLY A 115 6.13 15.84 -3.20
N GLN A 116 6.54 15.56 -1.97
CA GLN A 116 6.54 14.19 -1.43
C GLN A 116 5.12 13.66 -1.23
N THR A 117 4.22 14.49 -0.67
CA THR A 117 2.81 14.10 -0.52
C THR A 117 2.16 13.78 -1.86
N LYS A 118 2.39 14.63 -2.88
CA LYS A 118 1.94 14.39 -4.26
C LYS A 118 2.48 13.08 -4.82
N LYS A 119 3.77 12.81 -4.63
CA LYS A 119 4.42 11.58 -5.09
C LYS A 119 3.75 10.34 -4.47
N VAL A 120 3.48 10.36 -3.16
CA VAL A 120 2.80 9.25 -2.46
C VAL A 120 1.38 9.02 -2.98
N ILE A 121 0.61 10.10 -3.20
CA ILE A 121 -0.75 10.01 -3.75
C ILE A 121 -0.74 9.41 -5.16
N VAL A 122 0.20 9.85 -6.01
CA VAL A 122 0.33 9.34 -7.39
C VAL A 122 0.71 7.85 -7.38
N ALA A 123 1.67 7.45 -6.55
CA ALA A 123 2.07 6.05 -6.42
C ALA A 123 0.90 5.18 -5.92
N PHE A 124 0.17 5.65 -4.89
CA PHE A 124 -1.01 4.99 -4.36
C PHE A 124 -2.12 4.81 -5.41
N ASN A 125 -2.44 5.86 -6.18
CA ASN A 125 -3.49 5.77 -7.20
C ASN A 125 -3.15 4.78 -8.31
N LYS A 126 -1.88 4.74 -8.75
CA LYS A 126 -1.40 3.73 -9.70
C LYS A 126 -1.51 2.32 -9.12
N PHE A 127 -1.07 2.15 -7.88
CA PHE A 127 -1.14 0.87 -7.17
C PHE A 127 -2.60 0.38 -7.05
N LYS A 128 -3.50 1.25 -6.57
CA LYS A 128 -4.94 0.98 -6.45
C LYS A 128 -5.55 0.58 -7.78
N GLY A 129 -5.17 1.24 -8.88
CA GLY A 129 -5.65 0.90 -10.22
C GLY A 129 -5.25 -0.52 -10.65
N ILE A 130 -3.99 -0.90 -10.41
CA ILE A 130 -3.48 -2.25 -10.73
C ILE A 130 -4.19 -3.30 -9.87
N ILE A 131 -4.18 -3.14 -8.55
CA ILE A 131 -4.79 -4.12 -7.64
C ILE A 131 -6.30 -4.22 -7.86
N GLY A 132 -6.99 -3.10 -8.09
CA GLY A 132 -8.43 -3.11 -8.39
C GLY A 132 -8.77 -3.90 -9.65
N ARG A 133 -7.91 -3.84 -10.69
CA ARG A 133 -8.07 -4.70 -11.87
C ARG A 133 -7.85 -6.18 -11.53
N LEU A 134 -6.84 -6.50 -10.72
CA LEU A 134 -6.58 -7.88 -10.31
C LEU A 134 -7.71 -8.45 -9.44
N LEU A 135 -8.26 -7.66 -8.52
CA LEU A 135 -9.39 -8.06 -7.68
C LEU A 135 -10.66 -8.33 -8.48
N ARG A 136 -10.94 -7.51 -9.51
CA ARG A 136 -12.07 -7.78 -10.43
C ARG A 136 -11.92 -9.12 -11.16
N ASN A 137 -10.70 -9.52 -11.52
CA ASN A 137 -10.45 -10.84 -12.12
C ASN A 137 -10.74 -11.98 -11.14
N GLU A 138 -10.63 -11.74 -9.84
CA GLU A 138 -11.00 -12.69 -8.78
C GLU A 138 -12.48 -12.54 -8.33
N GLY A 139 -13.28 -11.70 -9.02
CA GLY A 139 -14.69 -11.48 -8.72
C GLY A 139 -14.99 -10.54 -7.55
N ILE A 140 -14.03 -9.70 -7.15
CA ILE A 140 -14.17 -8.75 -6.05
C ILE A 140 -14.22 -7.32 -6.60
N GLU A 141 -15.23 -6.55 -6.17
CA GLU A 141 -15.36 -5.11 -6.43
C GLU A 141 -15.17 -4.30 -5.14
N ILE A 142 -14.53 -3.13 -5.28
CA ILE A 142 -14.14 -2.21 -4.22
C ILE A 142 -14.24 -0.77 -4.69
#